data_AF-A0A380X973-F1
#
_entry.id   AF-A0A380X973-F1
#
_cell.length_a   1.000
_cell.length_b   1.000
_cell.length_c   1.000
_cell.angle_alpha   90.00
_cell.angle_beta   90.00
_cell.angle_gamma   90.00
#
_symmetry.space_group_name_H-M   'P 1'
#
loop_
_entity.id
_entity.type
_entity.pdbx_description
1 polymer ?
#
loop_
_entity_poly.entity_id
_entity_poly.type
_entity_poly.pdbx_seq_one_letter_code
_entity_poly.pdbx_strand_id
1 'polypeptide(L)'
;MAKAETEYQKLLQSEPDFLRGQLDLARILFENKKNKEASKLFSQLVQMPLPNEVSTLLKEYLQVLKEREQWHGGLRVGYRYQKNINQSSEHYRCLLFSGTTCIVERAAPKAINAKGWGYELSLNKKFNLTGHHGINI
;
A
#
# COMPACT_ATOMS: atom_id res chain seq x y z
N MET A 1 8.70 9.74 19.40
CA MET A 1 9.35 10.66 18.44
C MET A 1 8.84 12.09 18.51
N ALA A 2 7.54 12.34 18.81
CA ALA A 2 6.99 13.70 18.88
C ALA A 2 7.74 14.67 19.82
N LYS A 3 8.11 14.25 21.04
CA LYS A 3 8.91 15.09 21.96
C LYS A 3 10.25 15.50 21.35
N ALA A 4 10.97 14.56 20.74
CA ALA A 4 12.26 14.85 20.10
C ALA A 4 12.08 15.82 18.93
N GLU A 5 11.08 15.61 18.09
CA GLU A 5 10.74 16.54 17.00
C GLU A 5 10.52 17.97 17.52
N THR A 6 9.70 18.12 18.58
CA THR A 6 9.43 19.42 19.20
C THR A 6 10.68 20.07 19.77
N GLU A 7 11.55 19.32 20.46
CA GLU A 7 12.79 19.89 21.02
C GLU A 7 13.77 20.31 19.93
N TYR A 8 13.94 19.54 18.86
CA TYR A 8 14.76 19.94 17.72
C TYR A 8 14.16 21.13 16.94
N GLN A 9 12.83 21.21 16.83
CA GLN A 9 12.15 22.37 16.26
C GLN A 9 12.42 23.63 17.09
N LYS A 10 12.35 23.55 18.42
CA LYS A 10 12.71 24.69 19.31
C LYS A 10 14.17 25.08 19.17
N LEU A 11 15.08 24.10 19.16
CA LEU A 11 16.51 24.33 18.99
C LEU A 11 16.80 25.10 17.70
N LEU A 12 16.18 24.71 16.59
CA LEU A 12 16.37 25.35 15.29
C LEU A 12 15.62 26.70 15.15
N GLN A 13 14.72 27.04 16.07
CA GLN A 13 14.19 28.40 16.17
C GLN A 13 15.23 29.36 16.77
N SER A 14 16.01 28.90 17.74
CA SER A 14 17.09 29.71 18.34
C SER A 14 18.39 29.68 17.54
N GLU A 15 18.72 28.54 16.93
CA GLU A 15 19.96 28.32 16.18
C GLU A 15 19.65 27.76 14.79
N PRO A 16 19.12 28.58 13.86
CA PRO A 16 18.66 28.10 12.56
C PRO A 16 19.77 27.49 11.71
N ASP A 17 21.01 27.96 11.84
CA ASP A 17 22.16 27.48 11.05
C ASP A 17 22.85 26.24 11.64
N PHE A 18 22.33 25.68 12.74
CA PHE A 18 22.91 24.49 13.37
C PHE A 18 22.65 23.24 12.53
N LEU A 19 23.56 22.97 11.58
CA LEU A 19 23.46 21.90 10.59
C LEU A 19 23.20 20.52 11.21
N ARG A 20 23.86 20.18 12.33
CA ARG A 20 23.63 18.90 13.00
C ARG A 20 22.19 18.77 13.49
N GLY A 21 21.63 19.85 14.03
CA GLY A 21 20.22 19.92 14.42
C GLY A 21 19.27 19.71 13.24
N GLN A 22 19.57 20.31 12.08
CA GLN A 22 18.75 20.13 10.88
C GLN A 22 18.78 18.69 10.36
N LEU A 23 19.97 18.06 10.34
CA LEU A 23 20.16 16.66 9.93
C LEU A 23 19.39 15.70 10.86
N ASP A 24 19.51 15.90 12.18
CA ASP A 24 18.81 15.08 13.17
C ASP A 24 17.28 15.28 13.09
N LEU A 25 16.80 16.50 12.87
CA LEU A 25 15.37 16.76 12.64
C LEU A 25 14.88 16.05 11.38
N ALA A 26 15.62 16.10 10.27
CA ALA A 26 15.25 15.42 9.03
C ALA A 26 15.11 13.91 9.24
N ARG A 27 16.05 13.32 9.98
CA ARG A 27 15.98 11.90 10.38
C ARG A 27 14.76 11.62 11.27
N ILE A 28 14.50 12.45 12.28
CA ILE A 28 13.32 12.30 13.15
C ILE A 28 12.02 12.31 12.32
N LEU A 29 11.89 13.26 11.38
CA LEU A 29 10.72 13.34 10.50
C LEU A 29 10.56 12.06 9.65
N PHE A 30 11.66 11.55 9.08
CA PHE A 30 11.67 10.33 8.28
C PHE A 30 11.26 9.08 9.06
N GLU A 31 11.82 8.93 10.26
CA GLU A 31 11.54 7.82 11.18
C GLU A 31 10.09 7.87 11.67
N ASN A 32 9.57 9.08 11.91
CA ASN A 32 8.19 9.30 12.31
C ASN A 32 7.20 9.12 11.14
N LYS A 33 7.64 8.86 9.90
CA LYS A 33 6.81 8.76 8.68
C LYS A 33 6.17 10.09 8.24
N LYS A 34 6.71 11.24 8.67
CA LYS A 34 6.40 12.56 8.10
C LYS A 34 7.12 12.74 6.77
N ASN A 35 6.77 11.90 5.80
CA ASN A 35 7.53 11.69 4.58
C ASN A 35 7.62 12.97 3.73
N LYS A 36 6.56 13.78 3.72
CA LYS A 36 6.52 15.02 2.95
C LYS A 36 7.48 16.06 3.52
N GLU A 37 7.47 16.24 4.84
CA GLU A 37 8.36 17.15 5.56
C GLU A 37 9.82 16.66 5.53
N ALA A 38 10.04 15.35 5.73
CA ALA A 38 11.36 14.74 5.62
C ALA A 38 11.95 14.92 4.21
N SER A 39 11.14 14.67 3.16
CA SER A 39 11.57 14.84 1.77
C SER A 39 11.96 16.28 1.48
N LYS A 40 11.15 17.25 1.95
CA LYS A 40 11.46 18.68 1.81
C LYS A 40 12.78 19.03 2.49
N LEU A 41 12.98 18.61 3.75
CA LEU A 41 14.17 18.97 4.52
C LEU A 41 15.43 18.30 3.98
N PHE A 42 15.38 17.00 3.64
CA PHE A 42 16.50 16.33 2.99
C PHE A 42 16.86 16.92 1.63
N SER A 43 15.88 17.30 0.82
CA SER A 43 16.11 17.95 -0.48
C SER A 43 16.77 19.32 -0.36
N GLN A 44 16.56 20.03 0.75
CA GLN A 44 17.24 21.28 1.05
C GLN A 44 18.68 21.01 1.52
N LEU A 45 18.84 20.10 2.49
CA LEU A 45 20.14 19.77 3.09
C LEU A 45 21.14 19.21 2.08
N VAL A 46 20.70 18.38 1.13
CA VAL A 46 21.60 17.76 0.13
C VAL A 46 22.26 18.77 -0.82
N GLN A 47 21.76 20.01 -0.88
CA GLN A 47 22.33 21.09 -1.70
C GLN A 47 23.47 21.84 -1.00
N MET A 48 23.69 21.60 0.29
CA MET A 48 24.75 22.25 1.07
C MET A 48 26.13 21.65 0.72
N PRO A 49 27.24 22.38 0.96
CA PRO A 49 28.59 21.87 0.80
C PRO A 49 28.94 20.87 1.92
N LEU A 50 28.41 19.65 1.80
CA LEU A 50 28.58 18.57 2.78
C LEU A 50 29.73 17.64 2.39
N PRO A 51 30.37 16.96 3.37
CA PRO A 51 31.22 15.82 3.08
C PRO A 51 30.50 14.78 2.21
N ASN A 52 31.23 14.10 1.33
CA ASN A 52 30.67 13.17 0.35
C ASN A 52 29.85 12.05 1.00
N GLU A 53 30.29 11.57 2.16
CA GLU A 53 29.63 10.52 2.94
C GLU A 53 28.25 10.98 3.41
N VAL A 54 28.15 12.22 3.88
CA VAL A 54 26.88 12.81 4.33
C VAL A 54 25.97 13.04 3.14
N SER A 55 26.48 13.61 2.04
CA SER A 55 25.68 13.81 0.81
C SER A 55 25.09 12.51 0.28
N THR A 56 25.88 11.43 0.26
CA THR A 56 25.45 10.09 -0.13
C THR A 56 24.32 9.59 0.78
N LEU A 57 24.49 9.69 2.10
CA LEU A 57 23.47 9.30 3.06
C LEU A 57 22.14 10.05 2.86
N LEU A 58 22.18 11.37 2.62
CA LEU A 58 20.95 12.13 2.36
C LEU A 58 20.25 11.69 1.07
N LYS A 59 21.02 11.34 0.02
CA LYS A 59 20.48 10.79 -1.23
C LYS A 59 19.83 9.43 -1.00
N GLU A 60 20.39 8.59 -0.14
CA GLU A 60 19.77 7.31 0.25
C GLU A 60 18.43 7.52 0.95
N TYR A 61 18.34 8.46 1.90
CA TYR A 61 17.05 8.81 2.52
C TYR A 61 16.01 9.31 1.50
N LEU A 62 16.43 10.17 0.56
CA LEU A 62 15.56 10.66 -0.51
C LEU A 62 15.10 9.52 -1.43
N GLN A 63 15.98 8.58 -1.74
CA GLN A 63 15.65 7.40 -2.55
C GLN A 63 14.61 6.53 -1.84
N VAL A 64 14.77 6.25 -0.54
CA VAL A 64 13.76 5.52 0.24
C VAL A 64 12.43 6.27 0.29
N LEU A 65 12.44 7.59 0.43
CA LEU A 65 11.22 8.40 0.40
C LEU A 65 10.51 8.34 -0.96
N LYS A 66 11.28 8.38 -2.06
CA LYS A 66 10.76 8.20 -3.42
C LYS A 66 10.16 6.82 -3.62
N GLU A 67 10.82 5.77 -3.12
CA GLU A 67 10.31 4.40 -3.16
C GLU A 67 9.01 4.23 -2.39
N ARG A 68 8.81 4.96 -1.28
CA ARG A 68 7.54 4.94 -0.53
C ARG A 68 6.33 5.50 -1.32
N GLU A 69 6.56 6.37 -2.30
CA GLU A 69 5.51 7.02 -3.11
C GLU A 69 5.45 6.54 -4.56
N GLN A 70 6.37 5.66 -4.97
CA GLN A 70 6.36 5.15 -6.33
C GLN A 70 5.18 4.20 -6.56
N TRP A 71 4.85 4.01 -7.84
CA TRP A 71 3.92 2.98 -8.24
C TRP A 71 4.51 1.61 -7.95
N HIS A 72 3.72 0.76 -7.29
CA HIS A 72 4.01 -0.65 -7.15
C HIS A 72 2.94 -1.40 -7.92
N GLY A 73 3.35 -2.44 -8.65
CA GLY A 73 2.46 -3.18 -9.52
C GLY A 73 2.78 -4.66 -9.51
N GLY A 74 1.80 -5.46 -9.91
CA GLY A 74 1.94 -6.91 -10.00
C GLY A 74 1.06 -7.46 -11.11
N LEU A 75 1.57 -8.48 -11.80
CA LEU A 75 0.83 -9.30 -12.75
C LEU A 75 0.89 -10.74 -12.27
N ARG A 76 -0.28 -11.37 -12.15
CA ARG A 76 -0.39 -12.81 -11.89
C ARG A 76 -1.10 -13.45 -13.06
N VAL A 77 -0.52 -14.50 -13.63
CA VAL A 77 -1.13 -15.30 -14.70
C VAL A 77 -1.09 -16.76 -14.28
N GLY A 78 -2.17 -17.50 -14.50
CA GLY A 78 -2.19 -18.92 -14.16
C GLY A 78 -3.36 -19.67 -14.75
N TYR A 79 -3.17 -20.95 -15.01
CA TYR A 79 -4.25 -21.86 -15.35
C TYR A 79 -5.01 -22.25 -14.09
N ARG A 80 -6.35 -22.16 -14.13
CA ARG A 80 -7.22 -22.41 -12.99
C ARG A 80 -8.35 -23.34 -13.36
N TYR A 81 -8.80 -24.11 -12.38
CA TYR A 81 -10.04 -24.87 -12.42
C TYR A 81 -10.87 -24.52 -11.20
N GLN A 82 -12.15 -24.20 -11.42
CA GLN A 82 -13.09 -23.85 -10.36
C GLN A 82 -14.39 -24.60 -10.57
N LYS A 83 -14.85 -25.26 -9.50
CA LYS A 83 -16.14 -25.93 -9.49
C LYS A 83 -17.23 -24.96 -9.07
N ASN A 84 -18.43 -25.17 -9.59
CA ASN A 84 -19.63 -24.43 -9.19
C ASN A 84 -19.49 -22.90 -9.26
N ILE A 85 -19.02 -22.37 -10.40
CA ILE A 85 -18.81 -20.92 -10.61
C ILE A 85 -20.11 -20.11 -10.57
N ASN A 86 -21.25 -20.76 -10.82
CA ASN A 86 -22.59 -20.18 -10.68
C ASN A 86 -23.15 -20.31 -9.27
N GLN A 87 -22.37 -20.83 -8.31
CA GLN A 87 -22.75 -21.01 -6.90
C GLN A 87 -24.11 -21.71 -6.73
N SER A 88 -24.43 -22.66 -7.61
CA SER A 88 -25.67 -23.41 -7.50
C SER A 88 -25.66 -24.31 -6.26
N SER A 89 -26.80 -24.40 -5.59
CA SER A 89 -27.01 -25.39 -4.53
C SER A 89 -27.20 -26.81 -5.08
N GLU A 90 -27.42 -26.95 -6.39
CA GLU A 90 -27.84 -28.20 -7.05
C GLU A 90 -29.03 -28.88 -6.36
N HIS A 91 -29.80 -28.10 -5.60
CA HIS A 91 -30.86 -28.62 -4.76
C HIS A 91 -32.03 -29.10 -5.61
N TYR A 92 -32.46 -30.33 -5.35
CA TYR A 92 -33.64 -30.93 -5.93
C TYR A 92 -34.65 -31.23 -4.83
N ARG A 93 -35.91 -30.87 -5.08
CA ARG A 93 -37.02 -31.24 -4.21
C ARG A 93 -38.25 -31.58 -5.05
N CYS A 94 -38.81 -32.76 -4.81
CA CYS A 94 -40.16 -33.06 -5.27
C CYS A 94 -41.18 -32.38 -4.36
N LEU A 95 -42.15 -31.68 -4.95
CA LEU A 95 -43.25 -31.01 -4.25
C LEU A 95 -44.52 -31.86 -4.23
N LEU A 96 -44.73 -32.71 -5.25
CA LEU A 96 -45.91 -33.56 -5.37
C LEU A 96 -45.59 -34.90 -6.04
N PHE A 97 -46.04 -35.99 -5.43
CA PHE A 97 -45.93 -37.37 -5.95
C PHE A 97 -47.27 -37.89 -6.46
N SER A 98 -47.21 -38.74 -7.50
CA SER A 98 -48.29 -39.64 -7.92
C SER A 98 -47.74 -41.06 -7.92
N GLY A 99 -48.13 -41.87 -6.93
CA GLY A 99 -47.46 -43.14 -6.63
C GLY A 99 -45.98 -42.90 -6.28
N THR A 100 -45.08 -43.49 -7.06
CA THR A 100 -43.62 -43.30 -6.93
C THR A 100 -43.04 -42.22 -7.84
N THR A 101 -43.86 -41.61 -8.71
CA THR A 101 -43.41 -40.63 -9.71
C THR A 101 -43.58 -39.20 -9.18
N CYS A 102 -42.52 -38.38 -9.27
CA CYS A 102 -42.63 -36.94 -9.01
C CYS A 102 -43.29 -36.23 -10.20
N ILE A 103 -44.34 -35.46 -9.94
CA ILE A 103 -45.09 -34.74 -10.99
C ILE A 103 -44.96 -33.22 -10.89
N VAL A 104 -44.55 -32.71 -9.72
CA VAL A 104 -44.20 -31.29 -9.53
C VAL A 104 -42.87 -31.25 -8.81
N GLU A 105 -41.86 -30.70 -9.45
CA GLU A 105 -40.51 -30.60 -8.91
C GLU A 105 -40.01 -29.17 -8.85
N ARG A 106 -39.06 -28.95 -7.93
CA ARG A 106 -38.29 -27.72 -7.81
C ARG A 106 -36.82 -28.09 -7.84
N ALA A 107 -36.13 -27.70 -8.90
CA ALA A 107 -34.71 -27.96 -9.08
C ALA A 107 -33.94 -26.64 -9.24
N ALA A 108 -32.82 -26.52 -8.55
CA ALA A 108 -31.82 -25.50 -8.83
C ALA A 108 -31.05 -25.88 -10.12
N PRO A 109 -30.44 -24.91 -10.83
CA PRO A 109 -29.55 -25.20 -11.94
C PRO A 109 -28.43 -26.18 -11.54
N LYS A 110 -27.84 -26.92 -12.49
CA LYS A 110 -26.64 -27.71 -12.17
C LYS A 110 -25.44 -26.80 -11.89
N ALA A 111 -24.49 -27.28 -11.09
CA ALA A 111 -23.24 -26.58 -10.88
C ALA A 111 -22.45 -26.51 -12.19
N ILE A 112 -21.97 -25.33 -12.53
CA ILE A 112 -21.14 -25.11 -13.72
C ILE A 112 -19.68 -25.12 -13.26
N ASN A 113 -18.89 -26.02 -13.84
CA ASN A 113 -17.45 -26.09 -13.60
C ASN A 113 -16.72 -25.41 -14.76
N ALA A 114 -15.64 -24.69 -14.47
CA ALA A 114 -14.85 -23.98 -15.47
C ALA A 114 -13.36 -24.25 -15.29
N LYS A 115 -12.62 -24.34 -16.41
CA LYS A 115 -11.15 -24.32 -16.46
C LYS A 115 -10.68 -23.33 -17.50
N GLY A 116 -9.56 -22.68 -17.25
CA GLY A 116 -8.99 -21.74 -18.21
C GLY A 116 -7.82 -20.95 -17.65
N TRP A 117 -7.29 -20.07 -18.48
CA TRP A 117 -6.28 -19.10 -18.07
C TRP A 117 -6.95 -17.91 -17.38
N GLY A 118 -6.40 -17.50 -16.24
CA GLY A 118 -6.76 -16.27 -15.56
C GLY A 118 -5.57 -15.33 -15.48
N TYR A 119 -5.85 -14.03 -15.44
CA TYR A 119 -4.87 -12.97 -15.19
C TYR A 119 -5.41 -11.99 -14.14
N GLU A 120 -4.52 -11.45 -13.33
CA GLU A 120 -4.82 -10.42 -12.33
C GLU A 120 -3.74 -9.35 -12.40
N LEU A 121 -4.18 -8.10 -12.51
CA LEU A 121 -3.34 -6.92 -12.52
C LEU A 121 -3.61 -6.12 -11.24
N SER A 122 -2.56 -5.74 -10.53
CA SER A 122 -2.65 -4.84 -9.38
C SER A 122 -1.71 -3.66 -9.59
N LEU A 123 -2.19 -2.46 -9.31
CA LEU A 123 -1.41 -1.23 -9.25
C LEU A 123 -1.76 -0.52 -7.95
N ASN A 124 -0.75 -0.05 -7.24
CA ASN A 124 -0.94 0.73 -6.03
C ASN A 124 0.07 1.89 -5.96
N LYS A 125 -0.38 3.03 -5.46
CA LYS A 125 0.47 4.20 -5.19
C LYS A 125 0.00 4.93 -3.94
N LYS A 126 0.96 5.35 -3.12
CA LYS A 126 0.71 6.17 -1.93
C LYS A 126 1.11 7.62 -2.18
N PHE A 127 0.22 8.55 -1.83
CA PHE A 127 0.51 9.98 -1.76
C PHE A 127 0.61 10.38 -0.28
N ASN A 128 1.79 10.81 0.18
CA ASN A 128 1.91 11.32 1.55
C ASN A 128 1.41 12.76 1.62
N LEU A 129 0.61 13.03 2.64
CA LEU A 129 0.13 14.36 3.00
C LEU A 129 1.03 14.92 4.12
N THR A 130 0.65 16.08 4.64
CA THR A 130 1.31 16.65 5.83
C THR A 130 1.12 15.72 7.03
N GLY A 131 2.13 15.64 7.89
CA GLY A 131 2.15 14.76 9.04
C GLY A 131 2.29 13.29 8.64
N HIS A 132 1.58 12.40 9.33
CA HIS A 132 1.67 10.95 9.13
C HIS A 132 0.58 10.39 8.22
N HIS A 133 -0.12 11.28 7.50
CA HIS A 133 -1.30 10.92 6.71
C HIS A 133 -0.92 10.65 5.25
N GLY A 134 -1.77 9.88 4.57
CA GLY A 134 -1.63 9.64 3.14
C GLY A 134 -2.85 8.97 2.54
N ILE A 135 -2.93 9.01 1.21
CA ILE A 135 -4.00 8.39 0.43
C ILE A 135 -3.36 7.32 -0.47
N ASN A 136 -4.02 6.17 -0.58
CA ASN A 136 -3.61 5.11 -1.51
C ASN A 136 -4.58 5.08 -2.69
N ILE A 137 -4.04 4.89 -3.88
CA ILE A 137 -4.79 4.52 -5.10
C ILE A 137 -4.28 3.19 -5.64
#